data_AF-A0A1C7M0N0-F1
#
_entry.id   AF-A0A1C7M0N0-F1
#
_cell.length_a   1.000
_cell.length_b   1.000
_cell.length_c   1.000
_cell.angle_alpha   90.00
_cell.angle_beta   90.00
_cell.angle_gamma   90.00
#
_symmetry.space_group_name_H-M   'P 1'
#
loop_
_entity.id
_entity.type
_entity.pdbx_description
1 polymer ?
#
loop_
_entity_poly.entity_id
_entity_poly.type
_entity_poly.pdbx_seq_one_letter_code
_entity_poly.pdbx_strand_id
1 'polypeptide(L)'
;MADEADSDEEMEDVEKKDASEDENGERPRKKRKVHPAPQVVPLPAVLLRTLRRTGRSAHVVFLDDSSLSRALALSSKPRPWPTDTSAPLGLSHYTTLYASLRPPLDVVKAHADSWMKAFEYEEAKKKQQSKYKKGEAIVDEDGFTLVTRGGAYGKTLGGDVGVASIKFQKDQSASGGKGKRARKHKKEKMEKGSFYAFQIHEKKRNELIELKKNWEADKEKVEKMKSSRKFKPY
;
A
#
# COMPACT_ATOMS: atom_id res chain seq x y z
N MET A 1 -47.88 -20.42 -38.81
CA MET A 1 -47.38 -21.28 -39.90
C MET A 1 -45.87 -21.21 -39.81
N ALA A 2 -45.26 -22.32 -39.38
CA ALA A 2 -43.85 -22.58 -39.04
C ALA A 2 -43.33 -21.84 -37.78
N ASP A 3 -43.10 -22.48 -36.62
CA ASP A 3 -42.13 -23.56 -36.25
C ASP A 3 -40.67 -23.05 -36.27
N GLU A 4 -40.11 -22.75 -35.10
CA GLU A 4 -39.18 -23.60 -34.30
C GLU A 4 -37.72 -23.55 -34.78
N ALA A 5 -36.84 -23.11 -33.88
CA ALA A 5 -35.53 -23.71 -33.63
C ALA A 5 -34.95 -23.14 -32.33
N ASP A 6 -35.32 -23.79 -31.24
CA ASP A 6 -34.57 -23.90 -29.99
C ASP A 6 -33.26 -24.68 -30.26
N SER A 7 -32.16 -24.31 -29.61
CA SER A 7 -30.96 -25.14 -29.54
C SER A 7 -30.13 -24.73 -28.33
N ASP A 8 -30.61 -25.22 -27.20
CA ASP A 8 -29.86 -25.47 -25.97
C ASP A 8 -28.85 -26.60 -26.21
N GLU A 9 -27.56 -26.39 -25.92
CA GLU A 9 -26.58 -27.47 -25.76
C GLU A 9 -25.71 -27.16 -24.52
N GLU A 10 -26.13 -27.74 -23.40
CA GLU A 10 -25.32 -27.99 -22.22
C GLU A 10 -24.29 -29.13 -22.44
N MET A 11 -23.22 -29.09 -21.64
CA MET A 11 -22.26 -30.16 -21.27
C MET A 11 -21.10 -30.38 -22.27
N GLU A 12 -19.84 -30.57 -21.87
CA GLU A 12 -19.35 -31.46 -20.81
C GLU A 12 -18.05 -30.96 -20.15
N ASP A 13 -17.98 -31.19 -18.84
CA ASP A 13 -16.81 -31.22 -17.99
C ASP A 13 -16.00 -32.50 -18.28
N VAL A 14 -14.71 -32.37 -18.59
CA VAL A 14 -13.79 -33.54 -18.65
C VAL A 14 -12.50 -33.17 -17.93
N GLU A 15 -12.51 -33.39 -16.61
CA GLU A 15 -11.30 -33.73 -15.85
C GLU A 15 -10.68 -35.00 -16.44
N LYS A 16 -9.47 -34.89 -16.99
CA LYS A 16 -8.62 -36.06 -17.24
C LYS A 16 -7.28 -35.90 -16.53
N LYS A 17 -7.22 -36.51 -15.34
CA LYS A 17 -5.96 -36.92 -14.70
C LYS A 17 -5.42 -38.10 -15.49
N ASP A 18 -4.19 -38.00 -15.95
CA ASP A 18 -3.32 -39.17 -16.11
C ASP A 18 -1.89 -38.75 -15.79
N ALA A 19 -1.25 -39.57 -14.95
CA ALA A 19 0.12 -39.46 -14.52
C ALA A 19 0.87 -40.68 -15.04
N SER A 20 1.95 -40.47 -15.80
CA SER A 20 3.23 -41.18 -15.62
C SER A 20 4.29 -40.73 -16.64
N GLU A 21 5.44 -40.40 -16.06
CA GLU A 21 6.81 -40.78 -16.43
C GLU A 21 7.52 -40.26 -17.70
N ASP A 22 8.79 -39.93 -17.43
CA ASP A 22 9.82 -39.28 -18.20
C ASP A 22 10.15 -39.92 -19.57
N GLU A 23 10.14 -39.09 -20.61
CA GLU A 23 11.06 -39.25 -21.74
C GLU A 23 11.75 -37.91 -22.07
N ASN A 24 13.08 -37.97 -21.96
CA ASN A 24 14.03 -36.91 -22.21
C ASN A 24 14.09 -36.58 -23.70
N GLY A 25 13.42 -35.50 -24.11
CA GLY A 25 13.51 -34.93 -25.45
C GLY A 25 13.57 -33.41 -25.38
N GLU A 26 14.76 -32.84 -25.56
CA GLU A 26 14.97 -31.39 -25.71
C GLU A 26 14.25 -30.88 -26.96
N ARG A 27 12.97 -30.53 -26.82
CA ARG A 27 12.25 -29.78 -27.84
C ARG A 27 12.80 -28.35 -27.87
N PRO A 28 13.12 -27.79 -29.05
CA PRO A 28 13.65 -26.44 -29.15
C PRO A 28 12.63 -25.46 -28.55
N ARG A 29 13.05 -24.75 -27.49
CA ARG A 29 12.21 -23.76 -26.80
C ARG A 29 11.75 -22.72 -27.82
N LYS A 30 10.47 -22.80 -28.21
CA LYS A 30 9.79 -21.82 -29.07
C LYS A 30 10.08 -20.44 -28.47
N LYS A 31 10.88 -19.62 -29.18
CA LYS A 31 11.23 -18.27 -28.72
C LYS A 31 9.94 -17.55 -28.35
N ARG A 32 9.75 -17.26 -27.06
CA ARG A 32 8.57 -16.53 -26.58
C ARG A 32 8.52 -15.22 -27.37
N LYS A 33 7.45 -15.00 -28.12
CA LYS A 33 7.21 -13.70 -28.77
C LYS A 33 7.14 -12.67 -27.66
N VAL A 34 8.19 -11.86 -27.53
CA VAL A 34 8.18 -10.70 -26.64
C VAL A 34 7.23 -9.72 -27.31
N HIS A 35 6.02 -9.62 -26.80
CA HIS A 35 5.12 -8.56 -27.24
C HIS A 35 5.77 -7.23 -26.84
N PRO A 36 5.95 -6.29 -27.78
CA PRO A 36 6.50 -4.98 -27.46
C PRO A 36 5.63 -4.31 -26.41
N ALA A 37 6.25 -3.54 -25.50
CA ALA A 37 5.50 -2.78 -24.52
C ALA A 37 4.48 -1.88 -25.24
N PRO A 38 3.22 -1.85 -24.80
CA PRO A 38 2.21 -1.00 -25.40
C PRO A 38 2.65 0.46 -25.34
N GLN A 39 2.67 1.12 -26.49
CA GLN A 39 2.95 2.56 -26.58
C GLN A 39 1.65 3.32 -26.40
N VAL A 40 1.68 4.35 -25.56
CA VAL A 40 0.55 5.25 -25.34
C VAL A 40 0.40 6.13 -26.58
N VAL A 41 -0.79 6.15 -27.18
CA VAL A 41 -1.12 7.02 -28.30
C VAL A 41 -1.22 8.44 -27.75
N PRO A 42 -0.34 9.38 -28.13
CA PRO A 42 -0.35 10.72 -27.55
C PRO A 42 -1.56 11.52 -28.04
N LEU A 43 -2.04 12.44 -27.21
CA LEU A 43 -3.01 13.45 -27.65
C LEU A 43 -2.36 14.37 -28.69
N PRO A 44 -3.13 14.91 -29.65
CA PRO A 44 -2.62 15.81 -30.67
C PRO A 44 -2.05 17.07 -30.02
N ALA A 45 -0.72 17.19 -30.00
CA ALA A 45 -0.05 18.38 -29.55
C ALA A 45 -0.02 19.41 -30.67
N VAL A 46 -0.60 20.59 -30.43
CA VAL A 46 -0.50 21.70 -31.38
C VAL A 46 0.74 22.52 -31.04
N LEU A 47 1.56 22.81 -32.06
CA LEU A 47 2.73 23.67 -31.98
C LEU A 47 2.31 25.14 -31.87
N LEU A 48 1.82 25.52 -30.69
CA LEU A 48 1.51 26.91 -30.36
C LEU A 48 2.70 27.57 -29.66
N ARG A 49 2.94 28.83 -30.00
CA ARG A 49 3.96 29.64 -29.33
C ARG A 49 3.61 29.77 -27.85
N THR A 50 4.55 29.41 -26.98
CA THR A 50 4.34 29.56 -25.53
C THR A 50 4.37 31.04 -25.14
N LEU A 51 3.22 31.62 -24.82
CA LEU A 51 3.14 32.98 -24.28
C LEU A 51 3.49 32.95 -22.78
N ARG A 52 4.54 33.66 -22.39
CA ARG A 52 4.97 33.77 -20.98
C ARG A 52 4.35 35.02 -20.36
N ARG A 53 3.88 34.90 -19.11
CA ARG A 53 3.43 36.03 -18.30
C ARG A 53 4.61 36.89 -17.85
N THR A 54 4.37 38.15 -17.52
CA THR A 54 5.36 39.07 -16.95
C THR A 54 5.88 38.53 -15.60
N GLY A 55 7.16 38.78 -15.28
CA GLY A 55 7.77 38.40 -13.99
C GLY A 55 8.22 36.94 -13.84
N ARG A 56 8.27 36.15 -14.93
CA ARG A 56 8.84 34.78 -14.88
C ARG A 56 10.36 34.82 -14.77
N SER A 57 10.91 34.22 -13.73
CA SER A 57 12.32 33.84 -13.65
C SER A 57 12.54 32.43 -14.22
N ALA A 58 13.76 32.15 -14.67
CA ALA A 58 14.19 30.81 -15.06
C ALA A 58 15.54 30.53 -14.41
N HIS A 59 15.69 29.32 -13.84
CA HIS A 59 16.98 28.83 -13.37
C HIS A 59 17.61 28.01 -14.48
N VAL A 60 18.77 28.46 -14.96
CA VAL A 60 19.54 27.76 -15.99
C VAL A 60 20.72 27.11 -15.30
N VAL A 61 20.78 25.78 -15.35
CA VAL A 61 21.89 24.99 -14.83
C VAL A 61 22.80 24.64 -15.99
N PHE A 62 24.08 24.97 -15.84
CA PHE A 62 25.11 24.68 -16.82
C PHE A 62 25.80 23.36 -16.48
N LEU A 63 26.32 22.67 -17.50
CA LEU A 63 27.06 21.42 -17.32
C LEU A 63 28.45 21.68 -16.71
N ASP A 64 29.13 22.73 -17.19
CA ASP A 64 30.49 23.13 -16.76
C ASP A 64 30.56 24.61 -16.35
N ASP A 65 31.47 24.95 -15.43
CA ASP A 65 31.73 26.34 -15.00
C ASP A 65 32.23 27.23 -16.15
N SER A 66 32.99 26.65 -17.08
CA SER A 66 33.49 27.37 -18.26
C SER A 66 32.36 27.78 -19.22
N SER A 67 31.24 27.05 -19.22
CA SER A 67 30.08 27.38 -20.05
C SER A 67 29.25 28.53 -19.46
N LEU A 68 29.22 28.64 -18.12
CA LEU A 68 28.64 29.79 -17.42
C LEU A 68 29.42 31.06 -17.75
N SER A 69 30.74 31.04 -17.64
CA SER A 69 31.57 32.24 -17.90
C SER A 69 31.44 32.72 -19.34
N ARG A 70 31.38 31.81 -20.31
CA ARG A 70 31.10 32.14 -21.73
C ARG A 70 29.69 32.70 -21.95
N ALA A 71 28.68 32.16 -21.26
CA ALA A 71 27.30 32.66 -21.36
C ALA A 71 27.17 34.08 -20.80
N LEU A 72 27.89 34.41 -19.72
CA LEU A 72 27.96 35.77 -19.16
C LEU A 72 28.77 36.73 -20.05
N ALA A 73 29.80 36.24 -20.74
CA ALA A 73 30.63 37.03 -21.64
C ALA A 73 29.96 37.33 -23.01
N LEU A 74 28.74 36.84 -23.25
CA LEU A 74 28.04 37.02 -24.52
C LEU A 74 27.73 38.51 -24.76
N SER A 75 28.09 39.02 -25.95
CA SER A 75 28.02 40.45 -26.26
C SER A 75 26.63 41.06 -26.09
N SER A 76 26.57 42.30 -25.60
CA SER A 76 25.38 43.16 -25.37
C SER A 76 24.55 43.52 -26.62
N LYS A 77 24.82 42.90 -27.77
CA LYS A 77 24.01 43.16 -28.97
C LYS A 77 22.60 42.62 -28.74
N PRO A 78 21.55 43.43 -28.96
CA PRO A 78 20.17 42.97 -28.79
C PRO A 78 19.92 41.83 -29.77
N ARG A 79 19.70 40.64 -29.24
CA ARG A 79 19.30 39.49 -30.06
C ARG A 79 17.79 39.59 -30.27
N PRO A 80 17.31 39.63 -31.53
CA PRO A 80 15.89 39.60 -31.78
C PRO A 80 15.33 38.30 -31.22
N TRP A 81 14.16 38.38 -30.59
CA TRP A 81 13.45 37.19 -30.15
C TRP A 81 13.08 36.36 -31.38
N PRO A 82 13.37 35.05 -31.43
CA PRO A 82 13.01 34.21 -32.56
C PRO A 82 11.49 34.26 -32.79
N THR A 83 11.09 34.77 -33.95
CA THR A 83 9.70 34.76 -34.40
C THR A 83 9.49 33.57 -35.32
N ASP A 84 8.88 32.52 -34.79
CA ASP A 84 8.46 31.36 -35.58
C ASP A 84 7.31 31.78 -36.50
N THR A 85 7.60 31.97 -37.79
CA THR A 85 6.59 32.37 -38.80
C THR A 85 5.52 31.30 -39.01
N SER A 86 5.82 30.05 -38.68
CA SER A 86 4.89 28.92 -38.77
C SER A 86 3.82 28.92 -37.67
N ALA A 87 4.05 29.62 -36.56
CA ALA A 87 3.12 29.63 -35.43
C ALA A 87 2.05 30.72 -35.63
N PRO A 88 0.74 30.39 -35.50
CA PRO A 88 -0.32 31.38 -35.61
C PRO A 88 -0.20 32.45 -34.51
N LEU A 89 -0.54 33.70 -34.84
CA LEU A 89 -0.47 34.87 -33.97
C LEU A 89 -1.85 35.55 -33.85
N GLY A 90 -2.06 36.30 -32.76
CA GLY A 90 -3.30 37.06 -32.55
C GLY A 90 -4.53 36.17 -32.41
N LEU A 91 -5.61 36.49 -33.14
CA LEU A 91 -6.87 35.74 -33.07
C LEU A 91 -6.71 34.28 -33.55
N SER A 92 -5.92 34.06 -34.60
CA SER A 92 -5.66 32.71 -35.13
C SER A 92 -5.07 31.80 -34.05
N HIS A 93 -4.11 32.30 -33.25
CA HIS A 93 -3.56 31.57 -32.10
C HIS A 93 -4.65 31.12 -31.13
N TYR A 94 -5.53 32.02 -30.71
CA TYR A 94 -6.59 31.70 -29.75
C TYR A 94 -7.63 30.74 -30.33
N THR A 95 -7.95 30.84 -31.63
CA THR A 95 -8.86 29.88 -32.28
C THR A 95 -8.26 28.48 -32.33
N THR A 96 -6.97 28.36 -32.69
CA THR A 96 -6.27 27.07 -32.69
C THR A 96 -6.11 26.48 -31.29
N LEU A 97 -5.87 27.32 -30.28
CA LEU A 97 -5.85 26.92 -28.87
C LEU A 97 -7.24 26.43 -28.43
N TYR A 98 -8.29 27.15 -28.79
CA TYR A 98 -9.66 26.78 -28.42
C TYR A 98 -10.05 25.41 -28.98
N ALA A 99 -9.68 25.15 -30.24
CA ALA A 99 -9.86 23.85 -30.89
C ALA A 99 -9.00 22.76 -30.24
N SER A 100 -7.74 23.05 -29.89
CA SER A 100 -6.82 22.05 -29.30
C SER A 100 -7.23 21.63 -27.89
N LEU A 101 -7.86 22.51 -27.12
CA LEU A 101 -8.42 22.16 -25.81
C LEU A 101 -9.66 21.26 -25.89
N ARG A 102 -10.24 21.08 -27.09
CA ARG A 102 -11.45 20.28 -27.33
C ARG A 102 -11.20 19.25 -28.44
N PRO A 103 -10.29 18.29 -28.20
CA PRO A 103 -10.10 17.20 -29.14
C PRO A 103 -11.40 16.36 -29.25
N PRO A 104 -11.63 15.70 -30.39
CA PRO A 104 -12.78 14.81 -30.55
C PRO A 104 -12.70 13.64 -29.57
N LEU A 105 -13.87 13.14 -29.17
CA LEU A 105 -14.00 12.10 -28.15
C LEU A 105 -13.23 10.81 -28.51
N ASP A 106 -13.20 10.46 -29.80
CA ASP A 106 -12.53 9.25 -30.30
C ASP A 106 -11.04 9.26 -30.00
N VAL A 107 -10.38 10.41 -30.16
CA VAL A 107 -8.95 10.58 -29.90
C VAL A 107 -8.65 10.50 -28.40
N VAL A 108 -9.53 11.09 -27.58
CA VAL A 108 -9.42 11.01 -26.11
C VAL A 108 -9.59 9.57 -25.63
N LYS A 109 -10.57 8.85 -26.20
CA LYS A 109 -10.82 7.45 -25.90
C LYS A 109 -9.63 6.57 -26.28
N ALA A 110 -9.09 6.74 -27.50
CA ALA A 110 -7.91 6.00 -27.95
C ALA A 110 -6.69 6.22 -27.02
N HIS A 111 -6.44 7.47 -26.60
CA HIS A 111 -5.40 7.78 -25.62
C HIS A 111 -5.67 7.05 -24.29
N ALA A 112 -6.87 7.17 -23.73
CA ALA A 112 -7.24 6.53 -22.45
C ALA A 112 -7.09 5.00 -22.51
N ASP A 113 -7.61 4.37 -23.56
CA ASP A 113 -7.53 2.92 -23.76
C ASP A 113 -6.07 2.45 -23.89
N SER A 114 -5.24 3.21 -24.63
CA SER A 114 -3.81 2.90 -24.77
C SER A 114 -3.05 3.06 -23.44
N TRP A 115 -3.42 4.05 -22.63
CA TRP A 115 -2.85 4.29 -21.31
C TRP A 115 -3.23 3.17 -20.34
N MET A 116 -4.49 2.73 -20.33
CA MET A 116 -4.96 1.60 -19.52
C MET A 116 -4.24 0.32 -19.89
N LYS A 117 -4.06 0.03 -21.20
CA LYS A 117 -3.28 -1.12 -21.66
C LYS A 117 -1.82 -1.07 -21.19
N ALA A 118 -1.19 0.11 -21.22
CA ALA A 118 0.17 0.29 -20.72
C ALA A 118 0.27 0.06 -19.21
N PHE A 119 -0.68 0.59 -18.45
CA PHE A 119 -0.76 0.38 -17.02
C PHE A 119 -0.97 -1.09 -16.66
N GLU A 120 -1.89 -1.78 -17.32
CA GLU A 120 -2.15 -3.21 -17.12
C GLU A 120 -0.93 -4.07 -17.46
N TYR A 121 -0.18 -3.72 -18.51
CA TYR A 121 1.06 -4.38 -18.86
C TYR A 121 2.13 -4.22 -17.77
N GLU A 122 2.29 -3.01 -17.22
CA GLU A 122 3.20 -2.76 -16.11
C GLU A 122 2.80 -3.48 -14.82
N GLU A 123 1.50 -3.49 -14.50
CA GLU A 123 0.94 -4.26 -13.38
C GLU A 123 1.22 -5.76 -13.55
N ALA A 124 0.96 -6.31 -14.74
CA ALA A 124 1.22 -7.70 -15.04
C ALA A 124 2.70 -8.03 -14.90
N LYS A 125 3.60 -7.16 -15.37
CA LYS A 125 5.05 -7.30 -15.20
C LYS A 125 5.46 -7.30 -13.73
N LYS A 126 4.93 -6.38 -12.91
CA LYS A 126 5.16 -6.34 -11.45
C LYS A 126 4.63 -7.59 -10.75
N LYS A 127 3.44 -8.08 -11.13
CA LYS A 127 2.87 -9.33 -10.62
C LYS A 127 3.70 -10.55 -11.02
N GLN A 128 4.22 -10.61 -12.24
CA GLN A 128 5.12 -11.68 -12.68
C GLN A 128 6.44 -11.64 -11.89
N GLN A 129 7.07 -10.48 -11.78
CA GLN A 129 8.31 -10.32 -11.00
C GLN A 129 8.13 -10.70 -9.53
N SER A 130 6.98 -10.38 -8.92
CA SER A 130 6.68 -10.80 -7.54
C SER A 130 6.30 -12.29 -7.44
N LYS A 131 5.67 -12.89 -8.44
CA LYS A 131 5.40 -14.35 -8.50
C LYS A 131 6.70 -15.16 -8.58
N TYR A 132 7.68 -14.74 -9.38
CA TYR A 132 9.01 -15.37 -9.39
C TYR A 132 9.67 -15.29 -8.01
N LYS A 133 9.47 -14.19 -7.27
CA LYS A 133 9.92 -14.04 -5.88
C LYS A 133 9.07 -14.78 -4.83
N LYS A 134 8.01 -15.51 -5.20
CA LYS A 134 7.17 -16.27 -4.25
C LYS A 134 7.68 -17.68 -3.96
N GLY A 135 8.70 -18.17 -4.69
CA GLY A 135 9.28 -19.51 -4.48
C GLY A 135 10.73 -19.52 -3.98
N GLU A 136 11.51 -18.47 -4.25
CA GLU A 136 12.93 -18.42 -3.89
C GLU A 136 13.14 -17.47 -2.71
N ALA A 137 13.66 -18.00 -1.60
CA ALA A 137 14.09 -17.16 -0.48
C ALA A 137 15.21 -16.24 -0.98
N ILE A 138 15.01 -14.93 -0.87
CA ILE A 138 16.05 -13.96 -1.18
C ILE A 138 17.09 -14.10 -0.07
N VAL A 139 18.24 -14.69 -0.42
CA VAL A 139 19.39 -14.85 0.48
C VAL A 139 20.32 -13.67 0.24
N ASP A 140 20.63 -12.93 1.29
CA ASP A 140 21.58 -11.82 1.26
C ASP A 140 23.03 -12.35 1.13
N GLU A 141 24.00 -11.47 0.81
CA GLU A 141 25.43 -11.81 0.65
C GLU A 141 26.02 -12.50 1.89
N ASP A 142 25.47 -12.22 3.07
CA ASP A 142 25.86 -12.81 4.37
C ASP A 142 25.11 -14.12 4.71
N GLY A 143 24.30 -14.67 3.80
CA GLY A 143 23.58 -15.94 3.99
C GLY A 143 22.28 -15.84 4.81
N PHE A 144 21.82 -14.63 5.16
CA PHE A 144 20.54 -14.43 5.83
C PHE A 144 19.38 -14.46 4.83
N THR A 145 18.28 -15.12 5.20
CA THR A 145 17.05 -15.16 4.38
C THR A 145 16.11 -14.01 4.76
N LEU A 146 15.71 -13.19 3.78
CA LEU A 146 14.76 -12.10 4.01
C LEU A 146 13.37 -12.66 4.33
N VAL A 147 12.93 -12.47 5.58
CA VAL A 147 11.59 -12.85 6.06
C VAL A 147 10.52 -12.00 5.38
N THR A 148 9.99 -12.50 4.27
CA THR A 148 8.84 -11.93 3.56
C THR A 148 7.64 -12.86 3.68
N ARG A 149 6.44 -12.28 3.71
CA ARG A 149 5.18 -13.04 3.73
C ARG A 149 5.03 -13.79 2.40
N GLY A 150 5.15 -15.11 2.43
CA GLY A 150 4.91 -16.02 1.32
C GLY A 150 3.54 -16.69 1.40
N GLY A 151 2.96 -17.00 0.23
CA GLY A 151 1.75 -17.81 0.12
C GLY A 151 0.44 -17.17 0.64
N ALA A 152 -0.67 -17.91 0.48
CA ALA A 152 -2.02 -17.47 0.87
C ALA A 152 -2.20 -17.38 2.40
N TYR A 153 -1.49 -18.21 3.17
CA TYR A 153 -1.70 -18.39 4.62
C TYR A 153 -0.80 -17.53 5.51
N GLY A 154 0.05 -16.67 4.95
CA GLY A 154 0.88 -15.77 5.75
C GLY A 154 2.08 -16.40 6.43
N LYS A 155 2.53 -17.54 5.90
CA LYS A 155 3.78 -18.18 6.31
C LYS A 155 4.97 -17.46 5.65
N THR A 156 6.18 -17.69 6.12
CA THR A 156 7.37 -17.19 5.43
C THR A 156 7.58 -17.92 4.11
N LEU A 157 8.24 -17.27 3.16
CA LEU A 157 8.82 -17.97 2.00
C LEU A 157 9.84 -18.99 2.52
N GLY A 158 9.56 -20.29 2.35
CA GLY A 158 10.49 -21.38 2.71
C GLY A 158 10.45 -21.84 4.18
N GLY A 159 9.47 -21.42 4.98
CA GLY A 159 9.37 -21.86 6.38
C GLY A 159 7.95 -21.86 6.95
N ASP A 160 7.75 -22.59 8.05
CA ASP A 160 6.45 -22.75 8.71
C ASP A 160 6.11 -21.62 9.70
N VAL A 161 6.92 -20.56 9.73
CA VAL A 161 6.75 -19.46 10.68
C VAL A 161 5.68 -18.49 10.18
N GLY A 162 4.68 -18.20 11.00
CA GLY A 162 3.62 -17.23 10.69
C GLY A 162 4.11 -15.78 10.80
N VAL A 163 3.90 -14.97 9.75
CA VAL A 163 4.28 -13.55 9.70
C VAL A 163 3.06 -12.65 9.86
N ALA A 164 3.08 -11.80 10.89
CA ALA A 164 2.06 -10.78 11.12
C ALA A 164 2.16 -9.66 10.06
N SER A 165 1.01 -9.13 9.61
CA SER A 165 0.91 -8.11 8.55
C SER A 165 1.29 -6.69 8.98
N ILE A 166 2.01 -6.54 10.08
CA ILE A 166 2.42 -5.22 10.58
C ILE A 166 3.57 -4.78 9.69
N LYS A 167 3.33 -3.74 8.88
CA LYS A 167 4.41 -3.07 8.15
C LYS A 167 5.43 -2.64 9.19
N PHE A 168 6.66 -3.12 9.05
CA PHE A 168 7.78 -2.73 9.88
C PHE A 168 8.15 -1.28 9.52
N GLN A 169 7.29 -0.34 9.89
CA GLN A 169 7.62 1.06 9.89
C GLN A 169 8.74 1.19 10.90
N LYS A 170 9.83 1.85 10.50
CA LYS A 170 11.05 2.09 11.28
C LYS A 170 10.72 2.97 12.49
N ASP A 171 10.00 2.41 13.46
CA ASP A 171 9.67 3.02 14.74
C ASP A 171 10.80 2.70 15.72
N GLN A 172 11.94 3.37 15.50
CA GLN A 172 12.83 3.77 16.59
C GLN A 172 12.18 4.86 17.47
N SER A 173 10.91 5.20 17.20
CA SER A 173 10.07 6.13 17.95
C SER A 173 8.76 5.47 18.41
N ALA A 174 8.84 4.26 18.97
CA ALA A 174 7.69 3.57 19.54
C ALA A 174 7.24 4.20 20.88
N SER A 175 6.65 5.39 20.82
CA SER A 175 5.69 5.87 21.82
C SER A 175 4.80 6.94 21.19
N GLY A 176 3.62 6.52 20.72
CA GLY A 176 2.49 7.45 20.56
C GLY A 176 1.86 7.54 19.17
N GLY A 177 0.83 6.72 18.96
CA GLY A 177 -0.26 7.00 18.01
C GLY A 177 -0.05 6.39 16.63
N LYS A 178 -1.07 5.93 15.90
CA LYS A 178 -2.52 6.04 16.04
C LYS A 178 -3.11 4.99 15.10
N GLY A 179 -3.51 3.84 15.65
CA GLY A 179 -4.43 2.91 14.98
C GLY A 179 -5.78 3.00 15.68
N LYS A 180 -6.60 3.97 15.32
CA LYS A 180 -7.96 4.08 15.87
C LYS A 180 -8.75 2.85 15.43
N ARG A 181 -9.41 2.21 16.40
CA ARG A 181 -10.42 1.13 16.28
C ARG A 181 -9.90 -0.31 16.28
N ALA A 182 -9.43 -0.77 17.44
CA ALA A 182 -9.73 -2.14 17.89
C ALA A 182 -9.43 -2.29 19.39
N ARG A 183 -10.49 -2.58 20.15
CA ARG A 183 -10.50 -3.26 21.46
C ARG A 183 -9.93 -2.47 22.65
N LYS A 184 -10.87 -1.87 23.39
CA LYS A 184 -10.82 -1.77 24.85
C LYS A 184 -10.61 -3.16 25.46
N HIS A 185 -9.37 -3.59 25.50
CA HIS A 185 -8.83 -4.45 26.54
C HIS A 185 -7.32 -4.20 26.47
N LYS A 186 -6.91 -3.09 27.11
CA LYS A 186 -5.57 -3.06 27.67
C LYS A 186 -5.57 -4.26 28.61
N LYS A 187 -5.05 -5.40 28.15
CA LYS A 187 -4.59 -6.43 29.08
C LYS A 187 -3.58 -5.67 29.91
N GLU A 188 -4.00 -5.20 31.07
CA GLU A 188 -3.08 -5.02 32.19
C GLU A 188 -2.18 -6.24 32.14
N LYS A 189 -0.85 -6.03 32.15
CA LYS A 189 0.08 -7.14 32.20
C LYS A 189 -0.46 -8.06 33.29
N MET A 190 -0.99 -9.20 32.88
CA MET A 190 -1.57 -10.17 33.79
C MET A 190 -0.37 -10.78 34.51
N GLU A 191 0.19 -10.02 35.44
CA GLU A 191 1.01 -10.56 36.50
C GLU A 191 0.12 -11.62 37.14
N LYS A 192 0.49 -12.88 36.95
CA LYS A 192 -0.25 -14.01 37.49
C LYS A 192 -0.29 -13.80 39.00
N GLY A 193 -1.40 -13.27 39.52
CA GLY A 193 -1.51 -12.79 40.90
C GLY A 193 -1.49 -13.88 41.98
N SER A 194 -0.99 -15.06 41.64
CA SER A 194 -0.87 -16.24 42.49
C SER A 194 0.30 -17.14 42.04
N PHE A 195 1.34 -16.58 41.41
CA PHE A 195 2.48 -17.40 40.95
C PHE A 195 3.43 -17.74 42.11
N TYR A 196 3.58 -16.86 43.09
CA TYR A 196 4.50 -17.05 44.20
C TYR A 196 3.78 -17.29 45.52
N ALA A 197 4.37 -18.13 46.38
CA ALA A 197 3.84 -18.45 47.71
C ALA A 197 3.62 -17.19 48.58
N PHE A 198 4.52 -16.19 48.48
CA PHE A 198 4.37 -14.95 49.24
C PHE A 198 3.09 -14.17 48.87
N GLN A 199 2.65 -14.20 47.61
CA GLN A 199 1.41 -13.57 47.16
C GLN A 199 0.18 -14.22 47.82
N ILE A 200 0.23 -15.54 48.03
CA ILE A 200 -0.84 -16.30 48.70
C ILE A 200 -0.85 -16.00 50.20
N HIS A 201 0.33 -15.94 50.84
CA HIS A 201 0.44 -15.61 52.26
C HIS A 201 0.00 -14.17 52.56
N GLU A 202 0.35 -13.22 51.70
CA GLU A 202 -0.02 -11.81 51.84
C GLU A 202 -1.53 -11.61 51.66
N LYS A 203 -2.15 -12.28 50.68
CA LYS A 203 -3.62 -12.29 50.51
C LYS A 203 -4.33 -12.81 51.76
N LYS A 204 -3.93 -13.96 52.30
CA LYS A 204 -4.51 -14.52 53.53
C LYS A 204 -4.35 -13.60 54.74
N ARG A 205 -3.21 -12.92 54.86
CA ARG A 205 -2.97 -11.95 55.93
C ARG A 205 -3.90 -10.75 55.80
N ASN A 206 -4.08 -10.23 54.59
CA ASN A 206 -4.97 -9.10 54.34
C ASN A 206 -6.43 -9.46 54.61
N GLU A 207 -6.87 -10.66 54.21
CA GLU A 207 -8.20 -11.18 54.53
C GLU A 207 -8.46 -11.24 56.05
N LEU A 208 -7.49 -11.72 56.84
CA LEU A 208 -7.61 -11.75 58.30
C LEU A 208 -7.68 -10.35 58.94
N ILE A 209 -6.93 -9.38 58.39
CA ILE A 209 -6.95 -7.99 58.86
C ILE A 209 -8.32 -7.36 58.54
N GLU A 210 -8.84 -7.59 57.34
CA GLU A 210 -10.14 -7.09 56.92
C GLU A 210 -11.28 -7.66 57.79
N LEU A 211 -11.20 -8.95 58.13
CA LEU A 211 -12.18 -9.62 58.99
C LEU A 211 -12.18 -9.04 60.42
N LYS A 212 -10.99 -8.74 60.97
CA LYS A 212 -10.87 -8.03 62.26
C LYS A 212 -11.47 -6.63 62.21
N LYS A 213 -11.18 -5.87 61.15
CA LYS A 213 -11.72 -4.51 60.95
C LYS A 213 -13.25 -4.53 60.85
N ASN A 214 -13.80 -5.49 60.12
CA ASN A 214 -15.25 -5.66 59.99
C ASN A 214 -15.88 -6.06 61.33
N TRP A 215 -15.23 -6.92 62.10
CA TRP A 215 -15.70 -7.29 63.44
C TRP A 215 -15.72 -6.11 64.42
N GLU A 216 -14.67 -5.27 64.40
CA GLU A 216 -14.63 -4.05 65.22
C GLU A 216 -15.75 -3.08 64.81
N ALA A 217 -15.96 -2.88 63.52
CA ALA A 217 -17.05 -2.04 63.01
C ALA A 217 -18.44 -2.58 63.40
N ASP A 218 -18.65 -3.90 63.32
CA ASP A 218 -19.90 -4.54 63.73
C ASP A 218 -20.09 -4.48 65.25
N LYS A 219 -19.02 -4.62 66.03
CA LYS A 219 -19.06 -4.46 67.49
C LYS A 219 -19.48 -3.03 67.86
N GLU A 220 -18.87 -2.02 67.25
CA GLU A 220 -19.26 -0.62 67.44
C GLU A 220 -20.72 -0.37 67.03
N LYS A 221 -21.18 -0.97 65.93
CA LYS A 221 -22.56 -0.86 65.46
C LYS A 221 -23.53 -1.50 66.44
N VAL A 222 -23.19 -2.66 67.00
CA VAL A 222 -23.98 -3.32 68.04
C VAL A 222 -23.98 -2.51 69.34
N GLU A 223 -22.86 -1.92 69.75
CA GLU A 223 -22.80 -1.03 70.92
C GLU A 223 -23.68 0.22 70.74
N LYS A 224 -23.67 0.83 69.55
CA LYS A 224 -24.58 1.93 69.18
C LYS A 224 -26.06 1.50 69.19
N MET A 225 -26.37 0.27 68.78
CA MET A 225 -27.74 -0.27 68.85
C MET A 225 -28.18 -0.64 70.28
N LYS A 226 -27.25 -1.08 71.12
CA LYS A 226 -27.49 -1.34 72.55
C LYS A 226 -27.73 -0.04 73.33
N SER A 227 -26.92 1.00 73.10
CA SER A 227 -27.10 2.30 73.75
C SER A 227 -28.43 2.97 73.37
N SER A 228 -28.88 2.77 72.12
CA SER A 228 -30.21 3.22 71.66
C SER A 228 -31.38 2.30 72.03
N ARG A 229 -31.17 1.25 72.85
CA ARG A 229 -32.18 0.25 73.30
C ARG A 229 -32.95 -0.45 72.16
N LYS A 230 -32.40 -0.48 70.94
CA LYS A 230 -33.03 -1.09 69.75
C LYS A 230 -32.47 -2.48 69.40
N PHE A 231 -31.55 -3.01 70.20
CA PHE A 231 -30.93 -4.31 69.95
C PHE A 231 -31.83 -5.47 70.42
N LYS A 232 -32.20 -6.38 69.50
CA LYS A 232 -32.97 -7.61 69.76
C LYS A 232 -32.10 -8.82 69.37
N PRO A 233 -31.58 -9.60 70.34
CA PRO A 233 -30.61 -10.67 70.08
C PRO A 233 -31.19 -12.02 69.64
N TYR A 234 -32.52 -12.15 69.54
CA TYR A 234 -33.21 -13.37 69.09
C TYR A 234 -34.44 -12.98 68.27
#